data_AF-A0A1W9WN74-F1
#
_entry.id   AF-A0A1W9WN74-F1
#
_cell.length_a   1.000
_cell.length_b   1.000
_cell.length_c   1.000
_cell.angle_alpha   90.00
_cell.angle_beta   90.00
_cell.angle_gamma   90.00
#
_symmetry.space_group_name_H-M   'P 1'
#
loop_
_entity.id
_entity.type
_entity.pdbx_description
1 polymer ?
#
loop_
_entity_poly.entity_id
_entity_poly.type
_entity_poly.pdbx_seq_one_letter_code
_entity_poly.pdbx_strand_id
1 'polypeptide(L)'
;MPEFKWVAETKKGKTIRGELEAADEKMARLQLKRRNLKIKKVKEKPKDLFANVSFMQPKITSKDLVIFTRQFSTMIDAGLPLVQGLTILADQMENKTFKSILKVVVSDVEGG
;
A
#
# COMPACT_ATOMS: atom_id res chain seq x y z
N MET A 1 -7.24 9.32 6.73
CA MET A 1 -6.60 10.63 7.02
C MET A 1 -5.12 10.53 6.60
N PRO A 2 -4.36 11.63 6.45
CA PRO A 2 -2.95 11.52 6.09
C PRO A 2 -2.14 10.80 7.17
N GLU A 3 -1.20 9.97 6.72
CA GLU A 3 -0.31 9.20 7.58
C GLU A 3 1.03 9.93 7.71
N PHE A 4 1.53 10.13 8.92
CA PHE A 4 2.77 10.85 9.19
C PHE A 4 3.83 9.90 9.74
N LYS A 5 5.01 9.90 9.11
CA LYS A 5 6.20 9.25 9.65
C LYS A 5 6.88 10.18 10.63
N TRP A 6 7.10 9.70 11.84
CA TRP A 6 7.72 10.48 12.90
C TRP A 6 8.92 9.77 13.53
N VAL A 7 9.87 10.58 13.96
CA VAL A 7 11.03 10.19 14.75
C VAL A 7 11.02 11.07 15.99
N ALA A 8 10.95 10.44 17.15
CA ALA A 8 10.97 11.15 18.42
C ALA A 8 11.91 10.45 19.41
N GLU A 9 12.36 11.20 20.40
CA GLU A 9 13.25 10.73 21.44
C GLU A 9 12.48 10.64 22.76
N THR A 10 12.60 9.50 23.43
CA THR A 10 12.04 9.31 24.77
C THR A 10 12.88 10.08 25.80
N LYS A 11 12.33 10.36 26.99
CA LYS A 11 13.09 10.99 28.09
C LYS A 11 14.37 10.22 28.49
N LYS A 12 14.46 8.94 28.13
CA LYS A 12 15.63 8.06 28.37
C LYS A 12 16.68 8.14 27.25
N GLY A 13 16.57 9.10 26.32
CA GLY A 13 17.50 9.26 25.19
C GLY A 13 17.28 8.27 24.03
N LYS A 14 16.34 7.33 24.15
CA LYS A 14 16.07 6.34 23.10
C LYS A 14 15.28 6.97 21.98
N THR A 15 15.84 6.96 20.77
CA THR A 15 15.15 7.41 19.55
C THR A 15 14.20 6.31 19.09
N ILE A 16 12.92 6.64 18.98
CA ILE A 16 11.86 5.78 18.47
C ILE A 16 11.29 6.36 17.19
N ARG A 17 10.89 5.47 16.28
CA ARG A 17 10.32 5.81 14.98
C ARG A 17 8.98 5.12 14.87
N GLY A 18 8.02 5.77 14.25
CA GLY A 18 6.69 5.21 14.08
C GLY A 18 5.91 5.93 12.99
N GLU A 19 4.75 5.37 12.69
CA GLU A 19 3.74 5.96 11.81
C GLU A 19 2.57 6.41 12.69
N LEU A 20 1.92 7.51 12.33
CA LEU A 20 0.79 8.05 13.06
C LEU A 20 -0.18 8.70 12.09
N GLU A 21 -1.43 8.33 12.18
CA GLU A 21 -2.50 8.99 11.44
C GLU A 21 -2.93 10.28 12.16
N ALA A 22 -2.96 11.41 11.43
CA ALA A 22 -3.39 12.68 11.96
C ALA A 22 -4.05 13.53 10.88
N ALA A 23 -4.91 14.46 11.26
CA ALA A 23 -5.55 15.38 10.31
C ALA A 23 -4.52 16.34 9.65
N ASP A 24 -3.52 16.79 10.42
CA ASP A 24 -2.48 17.74 10.00
C ASP A 24 -1.17 17.46 10.75
N GLU A 25 -0.04 17.99 10.24
CA GLU A 25 1.26 17.90 10.91
C GLU A 25 1.21 18.48 12.34
N LYS A 26 0.43 19.56 12.54
CA LYS A 26 0.23 20.18 13.86
C LYS A 26 -0.46 19.22 14.83
N MET A 27 -1.44 18.45 14.35
CA MET A 27 -2.11 17.41 15.13
C MET A 27 -1.20 16.21 15.41
N ALA A 28 -0.40 15.78 14.42
CA ALA A 28 0.60 14.73 14.61
C ALA A 28 1.60 15.11 15.70
N ARG A 29 2.13 16.34 15.66
CA ARG A 29 3.05 16.85 16.70
C ARG A 29 2.38 16.94 18.06
N LEU A 30 1.12 17.37 18.13
CA LEU A 30 0.38 17.45 19.39
C LEU A 30 0.21 16.07 20.03
N GLN A 31 -0.17 15.05 19.24
CA GLN A 31 -0.31 13.68 19.72
C GLN A 31 1.01 13.09 20.21
N LEU A 32 2.13 13.34 19.51
CA LEU A 32 3.46 12.91 19.96
C LEU A 32 3.91 13.62 21.24
N LYS A 33 3.59 14.91 21.39
CA LYS A 33 3.87 15.67 22.61
C LYS A 33 3.06 15.13 23.81
N ARG A 34 1.78 14.76 23.61
CA ARG A 34 0.95 14.10 24.64
C ARG A 34 1.52 12.76 25.09
N ARG A 35 2.26 12.06 24.22
CA ARG A 35 2.98 10.82 24.54
C ARG A 35 4.32 11.05 25.27
N ASN A 36 4.62 12.28 25.70
CA ASN A 36 5.90 12.65 26.34
C ASN A 36 7.13 12.36 25.46
N LEU A 37 6.98 12.40 24.14
CA LEU A 37 8.05 12.17 23.18
C LEU A 37 8.61 13.51 22.68
N LYS A 38 9.94 13.65 22.68
CA LYS A 38 10.62 14.82 22.12
C LYS A 38 10.77 14.64 20.60
N ILE A 39 9.95 15.35 19.85
CA ILE A 39 9.88 15.22 18.40
C ILE A 39 11.19 15.70 17.76
N LYS A 40 11.87 14.83 17.01
CA LYS A 40 13.05 15.18 16.19
C LYS A 40 12.66 15.48 14.75
N LYS A 41 11.72 14.73 14.19
CA LYS A 41 11.29 14.85 12.80
C LYS A 41 9.86 14.35 12.67
N VAL A 42 8.99 15.13 12.05
CA VAL A 42 7.68 14.68 11.56
C VAL A 42 7.69 15.01 10.08
N LYS A 43 7.41 14.01 9.25
CA LYS A 43 7.16 14.22 7.83
C LYS A 43 5.85 13.55 7.52
N GLU A 44 4.99 14.25 6.79
CA GLU A 44 3.89 13.59 6.10
C GLU A 44 4.52 12.46 5.27
N LYS A 45 4.00 11.24 5.43
CA LYS A 45 4.33 10.18 4.48
C LYS A 45 3.90 10.76 3.15
N PRO A 46 4.81 10.97 2.18
CA PRO A 46 4.35 11.43 0.88
C PRO A 46 3.25 10.44 0.49
N LYS A 47 2.02 10.94 0.31
CA LYS A 47 1.02 10.21 -0.47
C LYS A 47 1.80 9.67 -1.66
N ASP A 48 1.61 8.41 -2.00
CA ASP A 48 2.32 7.72 -3.09
C ASP A 48 2.09 8.42 -4.45
N LEU A 49 2.57 9.65 -4.58
CA LEU A 49 2.54 10.50 -5.75
C LEU A 49 3.54 9.93 -6.76
N PHE A 50 4.57 9.23 -6.29
CA PHE A 50 5.44 8.39 -7.13
C PHE A 50 4.74 7.13 -7.63
N ALA A 51 3.71 6.61 -6.95
CA ALA A 51 2.89 5.56 -7.55
C ALA A 51 2.00 6.12 -8.67
N ASN A 52 1.66 7.41 -8.66
CA ASN A 52 0.79 8.04 -9.67
C ASN A 52 1.52 8.78 -10.80
N VAL A 53 2.86 8.73 -10.87
CA VAL A 53 3.56 9.19 -12.07
C VAL A 53 3.38 8.12 -13.16
N SER A 54 2.32 8.24 -13.96
CA SER A 54 1.99 7.33 -15.06
C SER A 54 3.18 7.04 -16.00
N PHE A 55 4.16 7.94 -16.07
CA PHE A 55 5.39 7.78 -16.86
C PHE A 55 6.45 6.83 -16.23
N MET A 56 6.45 6.64 -14.91
CA MET A 56 7.38 5.75 -14.19
C MET A 56 6.77 4.38 -13.85
N GLN A 57 5.46 4.23 -14.07
CA GLN A 57 4.79 2.96 -13.86
C GLN A 57 5.18 1.96 -14.96
N PRO A 58 5.60 0.72 -14.60
CA PRO A 58 5.86 -0.32 -15.60
C PRO A 58 4.59 -0.55 -16.44
N LYS A 59 4.72 -0.42 -17.76
CA LYS A 59 3.62 -0.69 -18.70
C LYS A 59 3.23 -2.15 -18.60
N ILE A 60 1.93 -2.42 -18.60
CA ILE A 60 1.40 -3.78 -18.67
C ILE A 60 1.65 -4.30 -20.09
N THR A 61 2.38 -5.39 -20.20
CA THR A 61 2.67 -5.99 -21.50
C THR A 61 1.57 -6.97 -21.90
N SER A 62 1.42 -7.23 -23.20
CA SER A 62 0.50 -8.27 -23.67
C SER A 62 0.85 -9.65 -23.10
N LYS A 63 2.13 -9.90 -22.81
CA LYS A 63 2.59 -11.14 -22.17
C LYS A 63 2.03 -11.28 -20.76
N ASP A 64 2.00 -10.21 -19.98
CA ASP A 64 1.44 -10.22 -18.62
C ASP A 64 -0.05 -10.61 -18.64
N LEU A 65 -0.80 -10.05 -19.59
CA LEU A 65 -2.23 -10.37 -19.78
C LEU A 65 -2.45 -11.83 -20.19
N VAL A 66 -1.65 -12.35 -21.12
CA VAL A 66 -1.76 -13.74 -21.58
C VAL A 66 -1.45 -14.73 -20.45
N ILE A 67 -0.41 -14.46 -19.65
CA ILE A 67 -0.06 -15.30 -18.51
C ILE A 67 -1.16 -15.26 -17.46
N PHE A 68 -1.62 -14.05 -17.08
CA PHE A 68 -2.69 -13.86 -16.11
C PHE A 68 -3.97 -14.60 -16.53
N THR A 69 -4.46 -14.38 -17.75
CA THR A 69 -5.71 -15.00 -18.23
C THR A 69 -5.64 -16.51 -18.30
N ARG A 70 -4.50 -17.08 -18.72
CA ARG A 70 -4.30 -18.54 -18.74
C ARG A 70 -4.31 -19.12 -17.32
N GLN A 71 -3.53 -18.54 -16.42
CA GLN A 71 -3.45 -19.04 -15.04
C GLN A 71 -4.79 -18.88 -14.32
N PHE A 72 -5.49 -17.77 -14.55
CA PHE A 72 -6.82 -17.54 -14.01
C PHE A 72 -7.82 -18.57 -14.52
N SER A 73 -7.86 -18.83 -15.83
CA SER A 73 -8.72 -19.88 -16.41
C SER A 73 -8.46 -21.23 -15.73
N THR A 74 -7.19 -21.64 -15.61
CA THR A 74 -6.84 -22.91 -14.96
C THR A 74 -7.30 -22.98 -13.50
N MET A 75 -7.20 -21.88 -12.75
CA MET A 75 -7.70 -21.83 -11.37
C MET A 75 -9.22 -21.96 -11.31
N ILE A 76 -9.95 -21.28 -12.21
CA ILE A 76 -11.41 -21.37 -12.29
C ILE A 76 -11.86 -22.77 -12.72
N ASP A 77 -11.18 -23.36 -13.72
CA ASP A 77 -11.44 -24.73 -14.17
C ASP A 77 -11.17 -25.76 -13.05
N ALA A 78 -10.22 -25.48 -12.16
CA ALA A 78 -9.92 -26.27 -10.97
C ALA A 78 -10.91 -26.04 -9.82
N GLY A 79 -11.90 -25.15 -9.98
CA GLY A 79 -12.92 -24.86 -8.98
C GLY A 79 -12.44 -23.96 -7.83
N LEU A 80 -11.34 -23.22 -8.00
CA LEU A 80 -10.95 -22.22 -7.00
C LEU A 80 -11.98 -21.08 -6.97
N PRO A 81 -12.29 -20.56 -5.76
CA PRO A 81 -13.09 -19.34 -5.64
C PRO A 81 -12.48 -18.18 -6.43
N LEU A 82 -13.32 -17.42 -7.14
CA LEU A 82 -12.91 -16.30 -8.00
C LEU A 82 -12.00 -15.29 -7.28
N VAL A 83 -12.43 -14.83 -6.11
CA VAL A 83 -11.69 -13.88 -5.26
C VAL A 83 -10.32 -14.44 -4.86
N GLN A 84 -10.27 -15.73 -4.50
CA GLN A 84 -9.03 -16.39 -4.12
C GLN A 84 -8.07 -16.49 -5.31
N GLY A 85 -8.57 -16.88 -6.49
CA GLY A 85 -7.77 -16.93 -7.72
C GLY A 85 -7.19 -15.56 -8.09
N LEU A 86 -8.01 -14.51 -8.06
CA LEU A 86 -7.56 -13.13 -8.31
C LEU A 86 -6.50 -12.68 -7.30
N THR A 87 -6.67 -13.02 -6.02
CA THR A 87 -5.71 -12.67 -4.96
C THR A 87 -4.36 -13.35 -5.16
N ILE A 88 -4.36 -14.66 -5.43
CA ILE A 88 -3.12 -15.42 -5.70
C ILE A 88 -2.38 -14.83 -6.89
N LEU A 89 -3.09 -14.56 -7.99
CA LEU A 89 -2.48 -13.99 -9.19
C LEU A 89 -1.98 -12.57 -8.97
N ALA A 90 -2.74 -11.73 -8.28
CA ALA A 90 -2.28 -10.39 -7.91
C ALA A 90 -0.97 -10.43 -7.14
N ASP A 91 -0.79 -11.42 -6.27
CA ASP A 91 0.44 -11.56 -5.49
C ASP A 91 1.63 -12.08 -6.28
N GLN A 92 1.40 -12.94 -7.27
CA GLN A 92 2.42 -13.47 -8.17
C GLN A 92 2.87 -12.48 -9.26
N MET A 93 2.19 -11.35 -9.43
CA MET A 93 2.52 -10.41 -10.51
C MET A 93 3.74 -9.54 -10.20
N GLU A 94 4.75 -9.62 -11.08
CA GLU A 94 5.97 -8.82 -11.01
C GLU A 94 5.71 -7.34 -11.36
N ASN A 95 4.77 -7.09 -12.29
CA ASN A 95 4.41 -5.75 -12.70
C ASN A 95 3.59 -5.07 -11.59
N LYS A 96 4.21 -4.10 -10.90
CA LYS A 96 3.59 -3.34 -9.81
C LYS A 96 2.30 -2.63 -10.22
N THR A 97 2.24 -2.11 -11.45
CA THR A 97 1.04 -1.44 -11.98
C THR A 97 -0.11 -2.45 -12.09
N PHE A 98 0.18 -3.61 -12.68
CA PHE A 98 -0.83 -4.64 -12.86
C PHE A 98 -1.29 -5.23 -11.52
N LYS A 99 -0.36 -5.46 -10.59
CA LYS A 99 -0.65 -5.88 -9.21
C LYS A 99 -1.59 -4.92 -8.49
N SER A 100 -1.36 -3.60 -8.59
CA SER A 100 -2.23 -2.60 -7.98
C SER A 100 -3.64 -2.63 -8.58
N ILE A 101 -3.76 -2.75 -9.91
CA ILE A 101 -5.06 -2.86 -10.58
C ILE A 101 -5.80 -4.11 -10.14
N LEU A 102 -5.13 -5.27 -10.11
CA LEU A 102 -5.75 -6.52 -9.69
C LEU A 102 -6.25 -6.47 -8.24
N LYS A 103 -5.54 -5.76 -7.34
CA LYS A 103 -6.03 -5.55 -5.97
C LYS A 103 -7.30 -4.71 -5.90
N VAL A 104 -7.43 -3.71 -6.76
CA VAL A 104 -8.67 -2.93 -6.89
C VAL A 104 -9.79 -3.84 -7.39
N VAL A 105 -9.55 -4.64 -8.42
CA VAL A 105 -10.53 -5.60 -8.95
C VAL A 105 -10.96 -6.62 -7.89
N VAL A 106 -10.02 -7.15 -7.09
CA VAL A 106 -10.35 -8.04 -5.96
C VAL A 106 -11.31 -7.34 -5.01
N SER A 107 -11.00 -6.10 -4.59
CA SER A 107 -11.83 -5.33 -3.68
C SER A 107 -13.22 -5.04 -4.25
N ASP A 108 -13.32 -4.78 -5.56
CA ASP A 108 -14.59 -4.52 -6.23
C ASP A 108 -15.45 -5.80 -6.25
N VAL A 109 -14.85 -6.95 -6.58
CA VAL A 109 -15.53 -8.25 -6.61
C VAL A 109 -15.93 -8.73 -5.21
N GLU A 110 -15.12 -8.45 -4.19
CA GLU A 110 -15.48 -8.69 -2.78
C GLU A 110 -16.62 -7.78 -2.31
N GLY A 111 -16.70 -6.55 -2.86
CA GLY A 111 -17.73 -5.57 -2.56
C GLY A 111 -19.10 -5.86 -3.18
N GLY A 112 -19.14 -6.62 -4.28
CA GLY A 112 -20.35 -7.03 -4.99
C GLY A 112 -20.61 -6.26 -6.28
#